data_AF-A0A379DWB7-F1
#
_entry.id   AF-A0A379DWB7-F1
#
_cell.length_a   1.000
_cell.length_b   1.000
_cell.length_c   1.000
_cell.angle_alpha   90.00
_cell.angle_beta   90.00
_cell.angle_gamma   90.00
#
_symmetry.space_group_name_H-M   'P 1'
#
loop_
_entity.id
_entity.type
_entity.pdbx_description
1 polymer ?
#
loop_
_entity_poly.entity_id
_entity_poly.type
_entity_poly.pdbx_seq_one_letter_code
_entity_poly.pdbx_strand_id
1 'polypeptide(L)'
;MAAFESDEYKQANHGTVKLQFHHLLSQIKFGISNMSNNLEIMDIKQIGLKGVYHEAEFTMQGNGAIQTRMARDYLGLGEYSFDIENFEKADKSYLNASKDIFIVPLNHQPWNPKSGVRIADINKAIRENDAQNIYSYVWVKCKIYDHSTSQYVVGDCNSYGVTYFPFKADLKAGKRYKYTITITDDFIGYPDQNTTLQEPKLGWVISDAGNIFSTCEEADNAGEKPVAMIAYISDNGNGPAPYSKHGLAISLRNLKSPDRTNLFLIEELEKVDTYLSEYQKVAPSWTQWYVPRFKDFDLIFDAFGGTKYSNKPHYTTQPWDYGRLNDFMESTERYGEDEVYHDCFIGYLPPYYDWQPSRYWINVSENSQSSFLWLYDIKDKQYLQWHRTALGGCFIRPVFKF
;
A
#
# COMPACT_ATOMS: atom_id res chain seq x y z
N MET A 1 -11.17 18.77 36.85
CA MET A 1 -11.35 20.23 36.94
C MET A 1 -10.69 20.69 38.23
N ALA A 2 -10.25 21.94 38.32
CA ALA A 2 -9.77 22.55 39.56
C ALA A 2 -10.38 23.94 39.76
N ALA A 3 -10.45 24.39 41.00
CA ALA A 3 -10.86 25.75 41.37
C ALA A 3 -9.88 26.29 42.43
N PHE A 4 -9.57 27.57 42.32
CA PHE A 4 -8.70 28.29 43.25
C PHE A 4 -9.36 29.62 43.60
N GLU A 5 -9.33 30.01 44.88
CA GLU A 5 -9.55 31.39 45.29
C GLU A 5 -8.60 31.78 46.41
N SER A 6 -8.13 33.03 46.39
CA SER A 6 -7.21 33.54 47.41
C SER A 6 -7.95 33.95 48.69
N ASP A 7 -7.24 33.94 49.82
CA ASP A 7 -7.78 34.45 51.09
C ASP A 7 -8.13 35.94 51.00
N GLU A 8 -7.38 36.71 50.22
CA GLU A 8 -7.67 38.12 49.94
C GLU A 8 -9.03 38.29 49.25
N TYR A 9 -9.33 37.44 48.25
CA TYR A 9 -10.63 37.46 47.57
C TYR A 9 -11.78 37.10 48.52
N LYS A 10 -11.60 36.07 49.35
CA LYS A 10 -12.58 35.65 50.36
C LYS A 10 -12.89 36.77 51.36
N GLN A 11 -11.87 37.49 51.84
CA GLN A 11 -12.06 38.62 52.74
C GLN A 11 -12.80 39.78 52.07
N ALA A 12 -12.42 40.12 50.82
CA ALA A 12 -13.09 41.14 50.03
C ALA A 12 -14.57 40.81 49.72
N ASN A 13 -14.90 39.52 49.66
CA ASN A 13 -16.26 39.03 49.35
C ASN A 13 -17.04 38.59 50.61
N HIS A 14 -16.80 39.25 51.76
CA HIS A 14 -17.53 39.04 53.02
C HIS A 14 -17.54 37.59 53.51
N GLY A 15 -16.41 36.88 53.37
CA GLY A 15 -16.28 35.47 53.77
C GLY A 15 -16.92 34.47 52.80
N THR A 16 -17.57 34.93 51.74
CA THR A 16 -18.18 34.08 50.71
C THR A 16 -17.13 33.69 49.66
N VAL A 17 -16.99 32.39 49.40
CA VAL A 17 -16.09 31.87 48.37
C VAL A 17 -16.91 31.48 47.13
N LYS A 18 -16.54 32.02 45.97
CA LYS A 18 -17.14 31.66 44.67
C LYS A 18 -16.14 30.84 43.87
N LEU A 19 -16.31 29.52 43.87
CA LEU A 19 -15.39 28.63 43.15
C LEU A 19 -15.63 28.69 41.64
N GLN A 20 -14.61 29.06 40.86
CA GLN A 20 -14.61 28.95 39.40
C GLN A 20 -13.84 27.71 38.97
N PHE A 21 -14.54 26.76 38.35
CA PHE A 21 -13.95 25.52 37.88
C PHE A 21 -13.34 25.68 36.49
N HIS A 22 -12.09 25.28 36.36
CA HIS A 22 -11.35 25.24 35.11
C HIS A 22 -11.05 23.80 34.70
N HIS A 23 -11.14 23.52 33.40
CA HIS A 23 -10.69 22.24 32.85
C HIS A 23 -9.17 22.14 32.98
N LEU A 24 -8.67 20.97 33.36
CA LEU A 24 -7.23 20.70 33.46
C LEU A 24 -6.70 20.01 32.20
N LEU A 25 -7.51 19.14 31.60
CA LEU A 25 -7.18 18.43 30.36
C LEU A 25 -7.33 19.36 29.15
N SER A 26 -6.58 19.06 28.09
CA SER A 26 -6.77 19.66 26.77
C SER A 26 -7.83 18.88 26.01
N GLN A 27 -8.71 19.60 25.32
CA GLN A 27 -9.73 19.00 24.46
C GLN A 27 -9.27 19.06 23.00
N ILE A 28 -9.40 17.97 22.26
CA ILE A 28 -9.08 17.93 20.81
C ILE A 28 -10.33 17.70 19.99
N LYS A 29 -10.47 18.51 18.94
CA LYS A 29 -11.35 18.27 17.81
C LYS A 29 -10.51 17.88 16.58
N PHE A 30 -10.81 16.73 16.00
CA PHE A 30 -10.16 16.26 14.77
C PHE A 30 -10.95 16.72 13.55
N GLY A 31 -10.26 17.26 12.57
CA GLY A 31 -10.80 17.59 11.25
C GLY A 31 -9.93 16.98 10.16
N ILE A 32 -10.51 16.81 8.99
CA ILE A 32 -9.78 16.47 7.77
C ILE A 32 -10.20 17.43 6.68
N SER A 33 -9.23 17.89 5.90
CA SER A 33 -9.43 18.78 4.77
C SER A 33 -8.74 18.18 3.55
N ASN A 34 -9.44 18.15 2.42
CA ASN A 34 -8.84 17.75 1.15
C ASN A 34 -8.43 19.01 0.36
N MET A 35 -7.12 19.17 0.12
CA MET A 35 -6.57 20.21 -0.76
C MET A 35 -5.94 19.61 -2.02
N SER A 36 -6.15 18.33 -2.26
CA SER A 36 -5.68 17.63 -3.45
C SER A 36 -6.64 17.84 -4.63
N ASN A 37 -6.08 17.94 -5.84
CA ASN A 37 -6.87 17.92 -7.07
C ASN A 37 -7.09 16.49 -7.59
N ASN A 38 -6.21 15.56 -7.18
CA ASN A 38 -6.20 14.19 -7.68
C ASN A 38 -6.76 13.19 -6.67
N LEU A 39 -6.57 13.43 -5.38
CA LEU A 39 -7.00 12.55 -4.31
C LEU A 39 -8.41 12.90 -3.85
N GLU A 40 -9.23 11.88 -3.66
CA GLU A 40 -10.56 11.95 -3.09
C GLU A 40 -10.62 11.09 -1.83
N ILE A 41 -11.06 11.68 -0.72
CA ILE A 41 -11.39 10.94 0.49
C ILE A 41 -12.76 10.31 0.26
N MET A 42 -12.78 9.01 -0.03
CA MET A 42 -13.99 8.28 -0.37
C MET A 42 -14.86 8.06 0.86
N ASP A 43 -14.23 7.66 1.97
CA ASP A 43 -14.90 7.40 3.24
C ASP A 43 -13.92 7.36 4.42
N ILE A 44 -14.41 7.62 5.64
CA ILE A 44 -13.64 7.49 6.87
C ILE A 44 -14.47 6.75 7.91
N LYS A 45 -13.93 5.63 8.38
CA LYS A 45 -14.58 4.78 9.38
C LYS A 45 -14.20 5.13 10.80
N GLN A 46 -12.92 5.43 11.03
CA GLN A 46 -12.39 5.57 12.38
C GLN A 46 -11.15 6.44 12.37
N ILE A 47 -10.90 7.12 13.48
CA ILE A 47 -9.68 7.88 13.71
C ILE A 47 -9.28 7.71 15.17
N GLY A 48 -7.97 7.72 15.42
CA GLY A 48 -7.43 7.67 16.77
C GLY A 48 -6.08 8.34 16.91
N LEU A 49 -5.69 8.55 18.16
CA LEU A 49 -4.47 9.17 18.62
C LEU A 49 -3.74 8.18 19.53
N LYS A 50 -2.46 7.99 19.29
CA LYS A 50 -1.61 7.04 20.04
C LYS A 50 -0.25 7.65 20.34
N GLY A 51 0.47 7.08 21.31
CA GLY A 51 1.79 7.55 21.72
C GLY A 51 1.71 8.83 22.56
N VAL A 52 0.58 9.09 23.21
CA VAL A 52 0.39 10.24 24.10
C VAL A 52 0.41 9.81 25.56
N TYR A 53 0.69 10.74 26.46
CA TYR A 53 0.64 10.50 27.89
C TYR A 53 -0.81 10.28 28.34
N HIS A 54 -1.05 9.18 29.05
CA HIS A 54 -2.35 8.87 29.63
C HIS A 54 -2.58 9.57 30.98
N GLU A 55 -1.51 9.80 31.73
CA GLU A 55 -1.58 10.32 33.10
C GLU A 55 -0.61 11.48 33.32
N ALA A 56 -1.02 12.44 34.15
CA ALA A 56 -0.18 13.50 34.67
C ALA A 56 -0.59 13.91 36.07
N GLU A 57 0.37 14.48 36.77
CA GLU A 57 0.15 15.15 38.03
C GLU A 57 -0.04 16.65 37.79
N PHE A 58 -1.13 17.19 38.35
CA PHE A 58 -1.44 18.61 38.30
C PHE A 58 -1.15 19.23 39.67
N THR A 59 -0.25 20.21 39.70
CA THR A 59 0.03 21.00 40.91
C THR A 59 -0.52 22.40 40.73
N MET A 60 -1.41 22.79 41.62
CA MET A 60 -1.93 24.16 41.68
C MET A 60 -1.01 25.01 42.55
N GLN A 61 -0.45 26.06 41.96
CA GLN A 61 0.43 27.02 42.62
C GLN A 61 -0.41 27.99 43.48
N GLY A 62 0.22 28.67 44.44
CA GLY A 62 -0.45 29.62 45.35
C GLY A 62 -1.05 30.87 44.67
N ASN A 63 -0.82 31.05 43.36
CA ASN A 63 -1.43 32.08 42.52
C ASN A 63 -2.50 31.52 41.56
N GLY A 64 -2.92 30.25 41.75
CA GLY A 64 -3.89 29.56 40.89
C GLY A 64 -3.32 29.01 39.58
N ALA A 65 -2.04 29.24 39.25
CA ALA A 65 -1.42 28.66 38.06
C ALA A 65 -1.31 27.14 38.19
N ILE A 66 -1.58 26.42 37.09
CA ILE A 66 -1.46 24.97 37.04
C ILE A 66 -0.14 24.58 36.41
N GLN A 67 0.66 23.79 37.13
CA GLN A 67 1.79 23.05 36.58
C GLN A 67 1.38 21.62 36.31
N THR A 68 1.76 21.11 35.14
CA THR A 68 1.53 19.73 34.73
C THR A 68 2.87 19.03 34.62
N ARG A 69 3.01 17.86 35.24
CA ARG A 69 4.17 16.98 35.08
C ARG A 69 3.72 15.57 34.71
N MET A 70 4.59 14.83 34.00
CA MET A 70 4.33 13.43 33.69
C MET A 70 4.21 12.62 34.98
N ALA A 71 3.21 11.75 35.07
CA ALA A 71 3.20 10.70 36.09
C ALA A 71 4.28 9.67 35.74
N ARG A 72 4.96 9.10 36.74
CA ARG A 72 6.22 8.35 36.54
C ARG A 72 6.09 7.05 35.73
N ASP A 73 4.89 6.51 35.54
CA ASP A 73 4.73 5.09 35.18
C ASP A 73 3.96 4.76 33.88
N TYR A 74 3.55 5.74 33.05
CA TYR A 74 2.71 5.46 31.86
C TYR A 74 3.05 6.30 30.61
N LEU A 75 4.27 6.15 30.09
CA LEU A 75 4.73 6.84 28.89
C LEU A 75 4.05 6.26 27.63
N GLY A 76 3.42 7.13 26.82
CA GLY A 76 2.91 6.75 25.50
C GLY A 76 1.72 5.78 25.45
N LEU A 77 1.21 5.33 26.60
CA LEU A 77 0.11 4.34 26.70
C LEU A 77 -1.28 4.92 26.43
N GLY A 78 -1.40 6.24 26.27
CA GLY A 78 -2.65 6.87 25.87
C GLY A 78 -3.01 6.48 24.45
N GLU A 79 -4.15 5.81 24.29
CA GLU A 79 -4.78 5.50 23.02
C GLU A 79 -6.24 5.94 23.07
N TYR A 80 -6.60 6.84 22.17
CA TYR A 80 -7.95 7.40 22.08
C TYR A 80 -8.45 7.21 20.66
N SER A 81 -9.63 6.62 20.48
CA SER A 81 -10.21 6.44 19.15
C SER A 81 -11.72 6.52 19.19
N PHE A 82 -12.33 6.80 18.05
CA PHE A 82 -13.77 6.79 17.89
C PHE A 82 -14.16 6.48 16.45
N ASP A 83 -15.29 5.80 16.32
CA ASP A 83 -15.92 5.52 15.03
C ASP A 83 -16.67 6.75 14.51
N ILE A 84 -16.62 6.90 13.20
CA ILE A 84 -17.29 7.94 12.42
C ILE A 84 -18.49 7.29 11.74
N GLU A 85 -19.69 7.68 12.17
CA GLU A 85 -20.94 7.04 11.74
C GLU A 85 -21.49 7.67 10.45
N ASN A 86 -21.27 8.97 10.24
CA ASN A 86 -21.76 9.73 9.08
C ASN A 86 -20.66 10.63 8.53
N PHE A 87 -19.75 10.08 7.72
CA PHE A 87 -18.78 10.89 7.00
C PHE A 87 -19.46 11.60 5.83
N GLU A 88 -19.48 12.93 5.87
CA GLU A 88 -19.98 13.75 4.75
C GLU A 88 -18.80 14.31 3.96
N LYS A 89 -18.77 14.02 2.65
CA LYS A 89 -17.72 14.51 1.73
C LYS A 89 -17.70 16.03 1.60
N ALA A 90 -18.84 16.69 1.85
CA ALA A 90 -18.99 18.14 1.73
C ALA A 90 -18.58 18.86 3.03
N ASP A 91 -17.29 19.16 3.11
CA ASP A 91 -16.61 20.27 3.80
C ASP A 91 -17.06 20.70 5.24
N LYS A 92 -16.08 20.68 6.16
CA LYS A 92 -15.98 21.37 7.47
C LYS A 92 -16.59 20.77 8.73
N SER A 93 -17.09 19.53 8.72
CA SER A 93 -17.48 18.89 9.99
C SER A 93 -16.24 18.33 10.71
N TYR A 94 -16.10 18.63 12.02
CA TYR A 94 -15.15 17.91 12.86
C TYR A 94 -15.59 16.45 12.93
N LEU A 95 -14.66 15.54 12.67
CA LEU A 95 -14.92 14.09 12.66
C LEU A 95 -15.46 13.59 14.01
N ASN A 96 -15.21 14.36 15.08
CA ASN A 96 -15.64 14.06 16.45
C ASN A 96 -16.62 15.08 17.02
N ALA A 97 -17.57 15.56 16.21
CA ALA A 97 -18.53 16.59 16.62
C ALA A 97 -19.17 16.32 18.01
N SER A 98 -19.51 15.06 18.31
CA SER A 98 -20.10 14.61 19.59
C SER A 98 -19.17 13.82 20.53
N LYS A 99 -17.92 13.53 20.13
CA LYS A 99 -16.99 12.65 20.86
C LYS A 99 -15.70 13.40 21.21
N ASP A 100 -15.75 14.26 22.22
CA ASP A 100 -14.57 15.02 22.65
C ASP A 100 -13.47 14.12 23.21
N ILE A 101 -12.25 14.29 22.71
CA ILE A 101 -11.07 13.65 23.30
C ILE A 101 -10.46 14.63 24.28
N PHE A 102 -10.34 14.21 25.53
CA PHE A 102 -9.61 14.92 26.56
C PHE A 102 -8.27 14.24 26.81
N ILE A 103 -7.19 14.98 26.63
CA ILE A 103 -5.84 14.50 26.82
C ILE A 103 -5.08 15.34 27.83
N VAL A 104 -4.03 14.74 28.36
CA VAL A 104 -3.11 15.40 29.27
C VAL A 104 -2.34 16.51 28.52
N PRO A 105 -2.25 17.74 29.08
CA PRO A 105 -1.56 18.87 28.45
C PRO A 105 -0.04 18.79 28.66
N LEU A 106 0.62 17.92 27.90
CA LEU A 106 2.07 17.72 27.94
C LEU A 106 2.67 17.87 26.54
N ASN A 107 3.98 18.11 26.49
CA ASN A 107 4.71 18.14 25.23
C ASN A 107 4.93 16.71 24.74
N HIS A 108 4.28 16.34 23.63
CA HIS A 108 4.44 15.03 23.00
C HIS A 108 5.47 15.11 21.87
N GLN A 109 6.29 14.07 21.73
CA GLN A 109 7.24 13.99 20.62
C GLN A 109 6.49 13.55 19.37
N PRO A 110 6.29 14.42 18.36
CA PRO A 110 5.54 14.03 17.16
C PRO A 110 6.33 13.01 16.35
N TRP A 111 5.65 11.96 15.87
CA TRP A 111 6.22 11.10 14.84
C TRP A 111 6.59 11.94 13.60
N ASN A 112 7.61 11.52 12.87
CA ASN A 112 7.99 12.13 11.61
C ASN A 112 8.06 11.04 10.54
N PRO A 113 7.19 11.06 9.51
CA PRO A 113 7.22 10.03 8.46
C PRO A 113 8.55 9.96 7.69
N LYS A 114 9.35 11.04 7.70
CA LYS A 114 10.67 11.09 7.04
C LYS A 114 11.83 10.62 7.93
N SER A 115 11.57 10.22 9.17
CA SER A 115 12.62 9.83 10.13
C SER A 115 13.13 8.40 9.96
N GLY A 116 12.42 7.55 9.19
CA GLY A 116 12.71 6.12 9.10
C GLY A 116 12.19 5.29 10.28
N VAL A 117 11.68 5.92 11.35
CA VAL A 117 11.04 5.25 12.50
C VAL A 117 9.65 4.75 12.09
N ARG A 118 9.41 3.44 12.25
CA ARG A 118 8.14 2.80 11.86
C ARG A 118 7.12 2.88 12.98
N ILE A 119 5.84 2.83 12.62
CA ILE A 119 4.74 2.73 13.60
C ILE A 119 4.87 1.47 14.46
N ALA A 120 5.33 0.36 13.87
CA ALA A 120 5.59 -0.89 14.60
C ALA A 120 6.68 -0.72 15.67
N ASP A 121 7.76 0.02 15.36
CA ASP A 121 8.85 0.30 16.29
C ASP A 121 8.36 1.17 17.45
N ILE A 122 7.51 2.17 17.16
CA ILE A 122 6.87 3.00 18.18
C ILE A 122 5.96 2.15 19.09
N ASN A 123 5.13 1.29 18.49
CA ASN A 123 4.26 0.40 19.25
C ASN A 123 5.05 -0.59 20.11
N LYS A 124 6.20 -1.05 19.62
CA LYS A 124 7.13 -1.89 20.39
C LYS A 124 7.73 -1.10 21.55
N ALA A 125 8.24 0.11 21.30
CA ALA A 125 8.78 0.99 22.33
C ALA A 125 7.76 1.29 23.43
N ILE A 126 6.48 1.50 23.09
CA ILE A 126 5.40 1.66 24.08
C ILE A 126 5.24 0.40 24.94
N ARG A 127 5.21 -0.79 24.34
CA ARG A 127 5.09 -2.06 25.09
C ARG A 127 6.30 -2.33 25.99
N GLU A 128 7.48 -1.94 25.54
CA GLU A 128 8.75 -2.16 26.25
C GLU A 128 9.12 -1.00 27.19
N ASN A 129 8.28 0.04 27.27
CA ASN A 129 8.51 1.26 28.05
C ASN A 129 9.83 1.97 27.70
N ASP A 130 10.20 1.96 26.42
CA ASP A 130 11.37 2.67 25.89
C ASP A 130 11.04 4.13 25.58
N ALA A 131 11.25 4.98 26.60
CA ALA A 131 10.95 6.41 26.55
C ALA A 131 11.58 7.18 25.38
N GLN A 132 12.72 6.73 24.84
CA GLN A 132 13.43 7.46 23.79
C GLN A 132 12.79 7.29 22.41
N ASN A 133 12.01 6.23 22.24
CA ASN A 133 11.42 5.83 20.95
C ASN A 133 9.89 5.91 20.94
N ILE A 134 9.29 6.63 21.90
CA ILE A 134 7.84 6.88 21.93
C ILE A 134 7.54 8.18 21.17
N TYR A 135 6.77 8.05 20.10
CA TYR A 135 6.33 9.16 19.27
C TYR A 135 4.79 9.19 19.20
N SER A 136 4.21 10.38 19.24
CA SER A 136 2.77 10.59 19.10
C SER A 136 2.34 10.71 17.64
N TYR A 137 1.28 9.99 17.28
CA TYR A 137 0.73 9.99 15.93
C TYR A 137 -0.79 9.80 15.94
N VAL A 138 -1.43 10.28 14.88
CA VAL A 138 -2.84 10.04 14.58
C VAL A 138 -2.92 8.92 13.55
N TRP A 139 -3.80 7.97 13.74
CA TRP A 139 -4.12 6.94 12.75
C TRP A 139 -5.55 7.14 12.25
N VAL A 140 -5.78 6.91 10.97
CA VAL A 140 -7.07 7.09 10.30
C VAL A 140 -7.38 5.84 9.51
N LYS A 141 -8.53 5.23 9.78
CA LYS A 141 -9.08 4.11 9.00
C LYS A 141 -10.02 4.66 7.94
N CYS A 142 -9.59 4.68 6.69
CA CYS A 142 -10.27 5.37 5.60
C CYS A 142 -10.10 4.67 4.25
N LYS A 143 -10.76 5.25 3.24
CA LYS A 143 -10.58 4.96 1.83
C LYS A 143 -10.20 6.25 1.12
N ILE A 144 -9.07 6.27 0.42
CA ILE A 144 -8.61 7.42 -0.37
C ILE A 144 -8.30 6.94 -1.77
N TYR A 145 -8.92 7.58 -2.76
CA TYR A 145 -8.80 7.24 -4.17
C TYR A 145 -8.01 8.33 -4.90
N ASP A 146 -7.06 7.95 -5.73
CA ASP A 146 -6.29 8.82 -6.59
C ASP A 146 -6.83 8.73 -8.02
N HIS A 147 -7.46 9.81 -8.48
CA HIS A 147 -7.99 9.95 -9.83
C HIS A 147 -6.91 10.01 -10.89
N SER A 148 -5.69 10.44 -10.56
CA SER A 148 -4.59 10.52 -11.52
C SER A 148 -4.05 9.15 -11.92
N THR A 149 -4.09 8.19 -10.98
CA THR A 149 -3.66 6.81 -11.19
C THR A 149 -4.81 5.83 -11.29
N SER A 150 -6.05 6.29 -11.04
CA SER A 150 -7.28 5.50 -10.95
C SER A 150 -7.17 4.33 -9.95
N GLN A 151 -6.59 4.61 -8.78
CA GLN A 151 -6.29 3.60 -7.75
C GLN A 151 -6.59 4.10 -6.35
N TYR A 152 -6.85 3.18 -5.41
CA TYR A 152 -6.89 3.53 -4.01
C TYR A 152 -5.46 3.63 -3.44
N VAL A 153 -5.12 4.78 -2.86
CA VAL A 153 -3.86 4.98 -2.12
C VAL A 153 -3.98 4.58 -0.65
N VAL A 154 -5.21 4.47 -0.14
CA VAL A 154 -5.50 3.87 1.17
C VAL A 154 -6.81 3.07 1.06
N GLY A 155 -6.78 1.80 1.48
CA GLY A 155 -7.92 0.89 1.38
C GLY A 155 -8.19 0.42 -0.04
N ASP A 156 -9.41 -0.06 -0.28
CA ASP A 156 -9.91 -0.43 -1.60
C ASP A 156 -11.43 -0.21 -1.70
N CYS A 157 -12.04 -0.59 -2.83
CA CYS A 157 -13.47 -0.42 -3.05
C CYS A 157 -14.33 -1.16 -1.99
N ASN A 158 -13.86 -2.28 -1.46
CA ASN A 158 -14.55 -3.16 -0.52
C ASN A 158 -14.09 -2.98 0.93
N SER A 159 -12.86 -2.53 1.17
CA SER A 159 -12.20 -2.58 2.49
C SER A 159 -11.53 -1.26 2.87
N TYR A 160 -11.51 -0.93 4.16
CA TYR A 160 -10.81 0.25 4.66
C TYR A 160 -9.33 -0.07 4.93
N GLY A 161 -8.45 0.84 4.54
CA GLY A 161 -7.04 0.84 4.94
C GLY A 161 -6.81 1.70 6.18
N VAL A 162 -5.60 1.68 6.71
CA VAL A 162 -5.16 2.56 7.81
C VAL A 162 -3.99 3.40 7.33
N THR A 163 -4.01 4.70 7.63
CA THR A 163 -2.90 5.63 7.38
C THR A 163 -2.57 6.46 8.62
N TYR A 164 -1.33 6.96 8.72
CA TYR A 164 -0.84 7.69 9.91
C TYR A 164 -0.43 9.13 9.61
N PHE A 165 -0.54 9.99 10.62
CA PHE A 165 -0.16 11.40 10.56
C PHE A 165 0.58 11.84 11.82
N PRO A 166 1.53 12.77 11.71
CA PRO A 166 2.31 13.25 12.84
C PRO A 166 1.46 14.12 13.78
N PHE A 167 1.29 13.74 15.05
CA PHE A 167 0.55 14.56 16.02
C PHE A 167 1.44 15.67 16.59
N LYS A 168 1.47 16.83 15.93
CA LYS A 168 2.25 18.01 16.33
C LYS A 168 1.39 18.97 17.16
N ALA A 169 1.38 18.82 18.48
CA ALA A 169 0.68 19.76 19.36
C ALA A 169 1.46 20.03 20.65
N ASP A 170 1.58 21.31 21.01
CA ASP A 170 2.02 21.75 22.33
C ASP A 170 0.79 22.12 23.17
N LEU A 171 0.33 21.16 23.95
CA LEU A 171 -0.94 21.22 24.64
C LEU A 171 -0.82 21.93 25.98
N LYS A 172 -1.74 22.84 26.25
CA LYS A 172 -1.82 23.62 27.48
C LYS A 172 -3.09 23.27 28.24
N ALA A 173 -2.99 23.30 29.57
CA ALA A 173 -4.09 22.94 30.46
C ALA A 173 -5.34 23.77 30.18
N GLY A 174 -6.48 23.10 30.11
CA GLY A 174 -7.79 23.72 29.91
C GLY A 174 -8.03 24.36 28.55
N LYS A 175 -7.17 24.10 27.55
CA LYS A 175 -7.34 24.62 26.18
C LYS A 175 -8.03 23.62 25.26
N ARG A 176 -8.72 24.17 24.26
CA ARG A 176 -9.31 23.40 23.15
C ARG A 176 -8.48 23.56 21.90
N TYR A 177 -8.19 22.47 21.21
CA TYR A 177 -7.39 22.42 20.00
C TYR A 177 -8.21 21.85 18.85
N LYS A 178 -7.93 22.38 17.66
CA LYS A 178 -8.47 21.89 16.39
C LYS A 178 -7.28 21.31 15.62
N TYR A 179 -7.21 20.00 15.53
CA TYR A 179 -6.18 19.31 14.76
C TYR A 179 -6.77 18.92 13.42
N THR A 180 -6.37 19.63 12.37
CA THR A 180 -6.82 19.38 11.00
C THR A 180 -5.74 18.65 10.23
N ILE A 181 -6.06 17.46 9.72
CA ILE A 181 -5.24 16.73 8.75
C ILE A 181 -5.54 17.29 7.38
N THR A 182 -4.50 17.68 6.64
CA THR A 182 -4.66 18.12 5.26
C THR A 182 -4.06 17.10 4.30
N ILE A 183 -4.89 16.63 3.36
CA ILE A 183 -4.48 15.76 2.26
C ILE A 183 -4.11 16.65 1.07
N THR A 184 -2.95 16.40 0.48
CA THR A 184 -2.34 17.13 -0.64
C THR A 184 -1.92 16.13 -1.73
N ASP A 185 -1.66 16.61 -2.94
CA ASP A 185 -1.33 15.74 -4.10
C ASP A 185 -0.07 14.87 -3.89
N ASP A 186 0.83 15.22 -2.96
CA ASP A 186 2.01 14.45 -2.59
C ASP A 186 1.74 13.38 -1.52
N PHE A 187 0.49 13.21 -1.08
CA PHE A 187 0.10 12.19 -0.13
C PHE A 187 0.10 10.81 -0.78
N ILE A 188 0.94 9.92 -0.26
CA ILE A 188 1.13 8.56 -0.77
C ILE A 188 0.44 7.48 0.07
N GLY A 189 -0.25 7.85 1.16
CA GLY A 189 -0.68 6.90 2.19
C GLY A 189 0.51 6.41 3.01
N TYR A 190 0.40 6.43 4.34
CA TYR A 190 1.36 5.74 5.21
C TYR A 190 0.68 4.46 5.69
N PRO A 191 0.65 3.36 4.93
CA PRO A 191 -0.03 2.14 5.35
C PRO A 191 0.54 1.61 6.67
N ASP A 192 -0.23 0.76 7.38
CA ASP A 192 0.20 0.08 8.61
C ASP A 192 1.55 -0.60 8.39
N GLN A 193 2.62 0.05 8.85
CA GLN A 193 4.01 -0.37 8.67
C GLN A 193 4.37 -1.55 9.58
N ASN A 194 3.40 -2.41 9.88
CA ASN A 194 3.63 -3.70 10.49
C ASN A 194 4.23 -4.71 9.51
N THR A 195 4.42 -4.31 8.26
CA THR A 195 5.20 -5.07 7.30
C THR A 195 6.68 -4.81 7.55
N THR A 196 7.37 -5.85 8.03
CA THR A 196 8.83 -5.92 7.92
C THR A 196 9.22 -5.43 6.53
N LEU A 197 10.07 -4.41 6.41
CA LEU A 197 10.53 -3.96 5.10
C LEU A 197 11.17 -5.15 4.38
N GLN A 198 10.55 -5.63 3.31
CA GLN A 198 10.95 -6.86 2.62
C GLN A 198 11.90 -6.46 1.50
N GLU A 199 13.11 -7.05 1.50
CA GLU A 199 14.04 -6.81 0.40
C GLU A 199 13.72 -7.75 -0.76
N PRO A 200 13.27 -7.22 -1.90
CA PRO A 200 13.05 -8.04 -3.08
C PRO A 200 14.37 -8.60 -3.60
N LYS A 201 14.33 -9.84 -4.06
CA LYS A 201 15.43 -10.48 -4.77
C LYS A 201 14.90 -11.09 -6.05
N LEU A 202 15.71 -11.02 -7.10
CA LEU A 202 15.36 -11.59 -8.38
C LEU A 202 15.08 -13.10 -8.23
N GLY A 203 13.97 -13.56 -8.81
CA GLY A 203 13.54 -14.96 -8.73
C GLY A 203 12.79 -15.35 -7.45
N TRP A 204 12.69 -14.46 -6.46
CA TRP A 204 11.85 -14.70 -5.27
C TRP A 204 10.38 -14.48 -5.58
N VAL A 205 9.49 -15.08 -4.80
CA VAL A 205 8.04 -15.06 -5.05
C VAL A 205 7.34 -14.09 -4.12
N ILE A 206 6.31 -13.42 -4.63
CA ILE A 206 5.39 -12.58 -3.88
C ILE A 206 4.09 -13.37 -3.69
N SER A 207 3.61 -13.42 -2.45
CA SER A 207 2.36 -14.09 -2.06
C SER A 207 1.12 -13.21 -2.25
N ASP A 208 -0.06 -13.79 -2.04
CA ASP A 208 -1.33 -13.07 -2.07
C ASP A 208 -1.48 -12.05 -0.95
N ALA A 209 -0.77 -12.22 0.16
CA ALA A 209 -0.69 -11.23 1.24
C ALA A 209 0.40 -10.14 1.00
N GLY A 210 1.19 -10.25 -0.06
CA GLY A 210 2.27 -9.31 -0.38
C GLY A 210 3.58 -9.57 0.38
N ASN A 211 3.78 -10.80 0.85
CA ASN A 211 5.05 -11.22 1.45
C ASN A 211 5.96 -11.89 0.43
N ILE A 212 7.27 -11.73 0.63
CA ILE A 212 8.31 -12.27 -0.23
C ILE A 212 8.88 -13.53 0.39
N PHE A 213 8.90 -14.60 -0.40
CA PHE A 213 9.50 -15.89 -0.05
C PHE A 213 10.54 -16.28 -1.08
N SER A 214 11.51 -17.11 -0.68
CA SER A 214 12.53 -17.57 -1.64
C SER A 214 11.98 -18.61 -2.61
N THR A 215 10.91 -19.31 -2.22
CA THR A 215 10.23 -20.34 -3.01
C THR A 215 8.71 -20.33 -2.77
N CYS A 216 7.96 -20.94 -3.69
CA CYS A 216 6.53 -21.19 -3.50
C CYS A 216 6.22 -22.10 -2.31
N GLU A 217 7.11 -23.06 -2.00
CA GLU A 217 6.95 -23.96 -0.86
C GLU A 217 6.99 -23.21 0.48
N GLU A 218 7.90 -22.25 0.63
CA GLU A 218 7.97 -21.41 1.82
C GLU A 218 6.70 -20.57 2.01
N ALA A 219 6.15 -20.00 0.94
CA ALA A 219 4.89 -19.26 0.98
C ALA A 219 3.72 -20.18 1.43
N ASP A 220 3.61 -21.36 0.81
CA ASP A 220 2.57 -22.34 1.15
C ASP A 220 2.68 -22.81 2.61
N ASN A 221 3.90 -23.06 3.09
CA ASN A 221 4.17 -23.43 4.50
C ASN A 221 3.80 -22.31 5.48
N ALA A 222 3.85 -21.05 5.04
CA ALA A 222 3.34 -19.91 5.79
C ALA A 222 1.82 -19.73 5.69
N GLY A 223 1.13 -20.56 4.88
CA GLY A 223 -0.32 -20.47 4.65
C GLY A 223 -0.72 -19.39 3.66
N GLU A 224 0.22 -18.87 2.87
CA GLU A 224 0.00 -17.81 1.89
C GLU A 224 0.16 -18.35 0.46
N LYS A 225 -0.62 -17.84 -0.48
CA LYS A 225 -0.61 -18.36 -1.86
C LYS A 225 0.41 -17.60 -2.69
N PRO A 226 1.42 -18.24 -3.28
CA PRO A 226 2.32 -17.56 -4.20
C PRO A 226 1.58 -17.12 -5.47
N VAL A 227 1.74 -15.86 -5.86
CA VAL A 227 1.04 -15.28 -7.03
C VAL A 227 1.99 -14.82 -8.14
N ALA A 228 3.21 -14.41 -7.80
CA ALA A 228 4.13 -13.80 -8.75
C ALA A 228 5.60 -14.06 -8.42
N MET A 229 6.47 -13.98 -9.41
CA MET A 229 7.92 -13.99 -9.24
C MET A 229 8.50 -12.59 -9.53
N ILE A 230 9.42 -12.12 -8.69
CA ILE A 230 10.17 -10.88 -8.92
C ILE A 230 11.08 -11.08 -10.12
N ALA A 231 10.81 -10.32 -11.18
CA ALA A 231 11.42 -10.51 -12.50
C ALA A 231 12.32 -9.34 -12.91
N TYR A 232 12.22 -8.20 -12.23
CA TYR A 232 13.11 -7.06 -12.38
C TYR A 232 13.08 -6.21 -11.11
N ILE A 233 14.22 -5.64 -10.71
CA ILE A 233 14.35 -4.72 -9.59
C ILE A 233 14.98 -3.44 -10.12
N SER A 234 14.37 -2.29 -9.84
CA SER A 234 14.86 -0.98 -10.27
C SER A 234 15.91 -0.46 -9.30
N ASP A 235 17.07 -0.07 -9.80
CA ASP A 235 18.16 0.55 -9.01
C ASP A 235 17.75 1.90 -8.38
N ASN A 236 16.79 2.60 -9.00
CA ASN A 236 16.28 3.90 -8.56
C ASN A 236 14.77 3.87 -8.27
N GLY A 237 14.23 2.69 -7.97
CA GLY A 237 12.79 2.50 -7.74
C GLY A 237 12.31 3.22 -6.48
N ASN A 238 11.32 4.11 -6.63
CA ASN A 238 10.46 4.56 -5.55
C ASN A 238 9.10 3.89 -5.74
N GLY A 239 8.51 3.39 -4.67
CA GLY A 239 7.16 2.85 -4.66
C GLY A 239 6.65 2.60 -3.24
N PRO A 240 5.43 2.09 -3.09
CA PRO A 240 4.81 1.94 -1.79
C PRO A 240 5.49 0.84 -0.94
N ALA A 241 5.41 0.96 0.37
CA ALA A 241 5.73 -0.15 1.29
C ALA A 241 4.84 -1.37 0.96
N PRO A 242 5.28 -2.62 1.19
CA PRO A 242 6.31 -3.04 2.16
C PRO A 242 7.72 -3.28 1.60
N TYR A 243 7.99 -2.95 0.34
CA TYR A 243 9.24 -3.35 -0.32
C TYR A 243 10.34 -2.28 -0.19
N SER A 244 11.57 -2.70 0.09
CA SER A 244 12.73 -1.79 0.17
C SER A 244 13.21 -1.29 -1.21
N LYS A 245 12.83 -2.01 -2.27
CA LYS A 245 13.09 -1.71 -3.67
C LYS A 245 11.84 -2.06 -4.46
N HIS A 246 11.69 -1.46 -5.63
CA HIS A 246 10.50 -1.59 -6.47
C HIS A 246 10.88 -2.12 -7.84
N GLY A 247 9.94 -2.75 -8.53
CA GLY A 247 10.29 -3.50 -9.72
C GLY A 247 9.09 -4.03 -10.49
N LEU A 248 9.33 -5.10 -11.23
CA LEU A 248 8.29 -5.84 -11.95
C LEU A 248 8.24 -7.26 -11.41
N ALA A 249 7.03 -7.71 -11.06
CA ALA A 249 6.75 -9.10 -10.77
C ALA A 249 5.92 -9.70 -11.90
N ILE A 250 6.31 -10.88 -12.35
CA ILE A 250 5.64 -11.65 -13.39
C ILE A 250 4.72 -12.71 -12.77
N SER A 251 3.55 -12.91 -13.35
CA SER A 251 2.59 -13.88 -12.84
C SER A 251 3.15 -15.29 -12.88
N LEU A 252 2.95 -16.04 -11.78
CA LEU A 252 3.20 -17.49 -11.76
C LEU A 252 2.12 -18.28 -12.52
N ARG A 253 1.08 -17.61 -13.00
CA ARG A 253 -0.03 -18.20 -13.76
C ARG A 253 -0.22 -17.51 -15.10
N ASN A 254 -0.50 -18.29 -16.13
CA ASN A 254 -1.03 -17.75 -17.38
C ASN A 254 -2.47 -17.28 -17.17
N LEU A 255 -2.84 -16.21 -17.86
CA LEU A 255 -4.23 -15.80 -17.96
C LEU A 255 -5.00 -16.85 -18.76
N LYS A 256 -6.24 -17.14 -18.37
CA LYS A 256 -7.14 -18.02 -19.15
C LYS A 256 -8.08 -17.21 -20.01
N SER A 257 -8.21 -17.64 -21.26
CA SER A 257 -9.26 -17.21 -22.17
C SER A 257 -10.67 -17.49 -21.61
N PRO A 258 -11.73 -16.87 -22.16
CA PRO A 258 -13.11 -17.06 -21.72
C PRO A 258 -13.59 -18.51 -21.77
N ASP A 259 -13.12 -19.28 -22.74
CA ASP A 259 -13.39 -20.72 -22.89
C ASP A 259 -12.52 -21.61 -21.97
N ARG A 260 -11.66 -20.97 -21.16
CA ARG A 260 -10.76 -21.56 -20.16
C ARG A 260 -9.61 -22.41 -20.72
N THR A 261 -9.21 -22.18 -21.97
CA THR A 261 -8.20 -22.98 -22.66
C THR A 261 -6.76 -22.44 -22.55
N ASN A 262 -6.48 -21.50 -21.64
CA ASN A 262 -5.20 -20.75 -21.49
C ASN A 262 -4.75 -19.98 -22.76
N LEU A 263 -5.47 -20.13 -23.88
CA LEU A 263 -5.12 -19.63 -25.20
C LEU A 263 -6.12 -18.57 -25.62
N PHE A 264 -5.65 -17.34 -25.78
CA PHE A 264 -6.46 -16.24 -26.29
C PHE A 264 -6.43 -16.20 -27.81
N LEU A 265 -7.60 -16.09 -28.42
CA LEU A 265 -7.72 -15.66 -29.80
C LEU A 265 -7.27 -14.20 -29.93
N ILE A 266 -6.82 -13.84 -31.13
CA ILE A 266 -6.34 -12.50 -31.43
C ILE A 266 -7.38 -11.40 -31.09
N GLU A 267 -8.65 -11.63 -31.40
CA GLU A 267 -9.74 -10.70 -31.09
C GLU A 267 -10.01 -10.57 -29.57
N GLU A 268 -9.66 -11.57 -28.77
CA GLU A 268 -9.81 -11.54 -27.32
C GLU A 268 -8.67 -10.74 -26.67
N LEU A 269 -7.49 -10.72 -27.28
CA LEU A 269 -6.36 -9.90 -26.82
C LEU A 269 -6.69 -8.40 -26.81
N GLU A 270 -7.54 -7.94 -27.73
CA GLU A 270 -8.00 -6.54 -27.77
C GLU A 270 -8.89 -6.17 -26.57
N LYS A 271 -9.44 -7.18 -25.88
CA LYS A 271 -10.29 -7.02 -24.70
C LYS A 271 -9.58 -7.49 -23.43
N VAL A 272 -8.28 -7.74 -23.49
CA VAL A 272 -7.52 -8.28 -22.35
C VAL A 272 -7.62 -7.43 -21.10
N ASP A 273 -7.69 -6.11 -21.22
CA ASP A 273 -7.84 -5.23 -20.06
C ASP A 273 -9.18 -5.45 -19.35
N THR A 274 -10.23 -5.79 -20.11
CA THR A 274 -11.53 -6.20 -19.55
C THR A 274 -11.37 -7.52 -18.80
N TYR A 275 -10.67 -8.50 -19.39
CA TYR A 275 -10.42 -9.79 -18.73
C TYR A 275 -9.55 -9.65 -17.48
N LEU A 276 -8.54 -8.78 -17.49
CA LEU A 276 -7.70 -8.47 -16.33
C LEU A 276 -8.54 -7.86 -15.19
N SER A 277 -9.51 -6.99 -15.52
CA SER A 277 -10.43 -6.44 -14.52
C SER A 277 -11.35 -7.50 -13.91
N GLU A 278 -11.78 -8.49 -14.69
CA GLU A 278 -12.57 -9.63 -14.19
C GLU A 278 -11.72 -10.65 -13.40
N TYR A 279 -10.44 -10.78 -13.75
CA TYR A 279 -9.46 -11.67 -13.11
C TYR A 279 -8.87 -11.12 -11.79
N GLN A 280 -9.22 -9.91 -11.36
CA GLN A 280 -8.92 -9.41 -10.01
C GLN A 280 -9.43 -10.34 -8.89
N LYS A 281 -10.30 -11.32 -9.20
CA LYS A 281 -10.74 -12.34 -8.25
C LYS A 281 -9.74 -13.49 -8.03
N VAL A 282 -8.74 -13.61 -8.91
CA VAL A 282 -7.67 -14.63 -8.82
C VAL A 282 -6.37 -14.04 -8.27
N ALA A 283 -6.22 -12.73 -8.36
CA ALA A 283 -5.09 -11.97 -7.83
C ALA A 283 -5.48 -11.13 -6.60
N PRO A 284 -4.52 -10.72 -5.76
CA PRO A 284 -4.83 -9.85 -4.61
C PRO A 284 -5.29 -8.46 -5.04
N SER A 285 -6.24 -7.88 -4.30
CA SER A 285 -6.80 -6.55 -4.60
C SER A 285 -5.78 -5.41 -4.56
N TRP A 286 -4.63 -5.62 -3.90
CA TRP A 286 -3.54 -4.64 -3.81
C TRP A 286 -2.59 -4.69 -5.03
N THR A 287 -2.72 -5.70 -5.90
CA THR A 287 -1.93 -5.81 -7.13
C THR A 287 -2.66 -5.20 -8.33
N GLN A 288 -1.94 -4.51 -9.20
CA GLN A 288 -2.47 -4.04 -10.48
C GLN A 288 -1.77 -4.75 -11.64
N TRP A 289 -2.40 -5.83 -12.11
CA TRP A 289 -1.90 -6.61 -13.21
C TRP A 289 -2.16 -5.93 -14.55
N TYR A 290 -1.17 -6.00 -15.43
CA TYR A 290 -1.26 -5.49 -16.77
C TYR A 290 -0.41 -6.31 -17.74
N VAL A 291 -0.62 -6.01 -19.01
CA VAL A 291 0.10 -6.59 -20.13
C VAL A 291 1.51 -6.01 -20.22
N PRO A 292 2.58 -6.82 -20.08
CA PRO A 292 3.93 -6.28 -20.24
C PRO A 292 4.12 -5.65 -21.63
N ARG A 293 4.73 -4.47 -21.64
CA ARG A 293 5.19 -3.76 -22.85
C ARG A 293 6.54 -4.30 -23.31
N PHE A 294 6.96 -3.93 -24.52
CA PHE A 294 8.32 -4.23 -25.02
C PHE A 294 9.39 -3.86 -24.00
N LYS A 295 9.31 -2.64 -23.47
CA LYS A 295 10.25 -2.12 -22.48
C LYS A 295 10.22 -2.90 -21.16
N ASP A 296 9.05 -3.40 -20.75
CA ASP A 296 8.94 -4.16 -19.50
C ASP A 296 9.67 -5.50 -19.65
N PHE A 297 9.55 -6.16 -20.81
CA PHE A 297 10.32 -7.36 -21.13
C PHE A 297 11.82 -7.09 -21.27
N ASP A 298 12.24 -5.96 -21.84
CA ASP A 298 13.66 -5.61 -21.89
C ASP A 298 14.30 -5.55 -20.51
N LEU A 299 13.59 -4.97 -19.55
CA LEU A 299 14.04 -4.88 -18.18
C LEU A 299 14.13 -6.26 -17.54
N ILE A 300 13.10 -7.10 -17.75
CA ILE A 300 13.07 -8.46 -17.22
C ILE A 300 14.19 -9.28 -17.83
N PHE A 301 14.38 -9.26 -19.14
CA PHE A 301 15.36 -10.15 -19.78
C PHE A 301 16.78 -9.73 -19.47
N ASP A 302 17.06 -8.43 -19.44
CA ASP A 302 18.35 -7.93 -18.94
C ASP A 302 18.66 -8.43 -17.52
N ALA A 303 17.66 -8.42 -16.63
CA ALA A 303 17.82 -8.90 -15.26
C ALA A 303 18.22 -10.39 -15.21
N PHE A 304 17.79 -11.19 -16.19
CA PHE A 304 18.14 -12.61 -16.32
C PHE A 304 19.28 -12.90 -17.31
N GLY A 305 20.05 -11.88 -17.72
CA GLY A 305 21.20 -12.03 -18.61
C GLY A 305 20.85 -12.30 -20.08
N GLY A 306 19.63 -11.98 -20.48
CA GLY A 306 19.15 -12.02 -21.85
C GLY A 306 19.66 -10.86 -22.71
N THR A 307 19.44 -10.93 -24.01
CA THR A 307 19.68 -9.81 -24.92
C THR A 307 18.52 -8.82 -24.84
N LYS A 308 18.71 -7.52 -25.15
CA LYS A 308 17.63 -6.49 -25.10
C LYS A 308 17.03 -6.23 -26.49
N TYR A 309 15.77 -5.79 -26.52
CA TYR A 309 15.22 -5.11 -27.69
C TYR A 309 15.95 -3.78 -27.93
N SER A 310 16.28 -3.49 -29.18
CA SER A 310 16.83 -2.19 -29.58
C SER A 310 15.70 -1.29 -30.12
N ASN A 311 15.88 0.03 -30.08
CA ASN A 311 14.93 1.01 -30.65
C ASN A 311 14.73 0.88 -32.18
N LYS A 312 15.32 -0.13 -32.84
CA LYS A 312 15.11 -0.42 -34.25
C LYS A 312 14.12 -1.58 -34.37
N PRO A 313 13.11 -1.47 -35.24
CA PRO A 313 12.26 -2.62 -35.53
C PRO A 313 13.14 -3.72 -36.15
N HIS A 314 13.25 -4.85 -35.46
CA HIS A 314 14.03 -6.00 -35.90
C HIS A 314 13.21 -6.76 -36.94
N TYR A 315 13.49 -6.55 -38.23
CA TYR A 315 12.82 -7.26 -39.32
C TYR A 315 13.59 -8.49 -39.83
N THR A 316 14.68 -8.92 -39.17
CA THR A 316 15.47 -10.07 -39.65
C THR A 316 16.21 -10.78 -38.50
N THR A 317 15.84 -12.05 -38.25
CA THR A 317 16.71 -13.19 -37.88
C THR A 317 17.73 -13.05 -36.74
N GLN A 318 17.65 -12.03 -35.89
CA GLN A 318 18.52 -11.95 -34.70
C GLN A 318 17.83 -12.65 -33.52
N PRO A 319 18.40 -13.76 -33.00
CA PRO A 319 17.82 -14.44 -31.86
C PRO A 319 17.91 -13.57 -30.60
N TRP A 320 16.77 -13.40 -29.96
CA TRP A 320 16.54 -12.69 -28.71
C TRP A 320 16.34 -13.70 -27.58
N ASP A 321 17.33 -13.80 -26.69
CA ASP A 321 17.35 -14.80 -25.63
C ASP A 321 16.85 -14.23 -24.31
N TYR A 322 16.02 -15.00 -23.60
CA TYR A 322 15.52 -14.69 -22.27
C TYR A 322 16.54 -14.92 -21.16
N GLY A 323 17.76 -15.32 -21.53
CA GLY A 323 18.79 -15.72 -20.59
C GLY A 323 18.28 -16.86 -19.72
N ARG A 324 18.34 -16.68 -18.40
CA ARG A 324 17.94 -17.70 -17.41
C ARG A 324 16.49 -17.57 -16.94
N LEU A 325 15.68 -16.70 -17.52
CA LEU A 325 14.30 -16.46 -17.05
C LEU A 325 13.48 -17.76 -17.01
N ASN A 326 13.62 -18.63 -18.02
CA ASN A 326 12.89 -19.89 -18.06
C ASN A 326 13.33 -20.83 -16.91
N ASP A 327 14.63 -20.99 -16.70
CA ASP A 327 15.17 -21.79 -15.58
C ASP A 327 14.66 -21.28 -14.22
N PHE A 328 14.57 -19.96 -14.05
CA PHE A 328 14.09 -19.35 -12.80
C PHE A 328 12.59 -19.59 -12.61
N MET A 329 11.77 -19.40 -13.65
CA MET A 329 10.33 -19.70 -13.58
C MET A 329 10.11 -21.18 -13.23
N GLU A 330 10.80 -22.11 -13.91
CA GLU A 330 10.72 -23.55 -13.60
C GLU A 330 11.14 -23.85 -12.16
N SER A 331 12.17 -23.18 -11.63
CA SER A 331 12.62 -23.37 -10.25
C SER A 331 11.62 -22.87 -9.19
N THR A 332 10.69 -22.00 -9.58
CA THR A 332 9.62 -21.51 -8.71
C THR A 332 8.34 -22.37 -8.77
N GLU A 333 8.26 -23.33 -9.69
CA GLU A 333 7.06 -24.17 -9.87
C GLU A 333 6.98 -25.36 -8.91
N ARG A 334 5.74 -25.76 -8.59
CA ARG A 334 5.42 -26.88 -7.69
C ARG A 334 5.31 -28.19 -8.48
N TYR A 335 5.86 -29.28 -7.94
CA TYR A 335 5.48 -30.65 -8.30
C TYR A 335 4.35 -31.12 -7.35
N GLY A 336 3.08 -31.10 -7.77
CA GLY A 336 1.96 -31.56 -6.92
C GLY A 336 0.56 -31.52 -7.57
N GLU A 337 -0.29 -32.48 -7.19
CA GLU A 337 -1.37 -33.13 -7.97
C GLU A 337 -2.65 -32.32 -8.33
N ASP A 338 -2.80 -31.07 -7.91
CA ASP A 338 -3.96 -30.26 -8.30
C ASP A 338 -3.59 -29.32 -9.45
N GLU A 339 -3.96 -29.74 -10.67
CA GLU A 339 -3.75 -29.16 -12.01
C GLU A 339 -3.85 -27.62 -12.12
N VAL A 340 -2.85 -26.91 -11.60
CA VAL A 340 -2.45 -25.63 -12.15
C VAL A 340 -1.26 -25.95 -13.04
N TYR A 341 -1.54 -26.22 -14.32
CA TYR A 341 -0.50 -26.21 -15.34
C TYR A 341 0.10 -24.80 -15.33
N HIS A 342 1.20 -24.66 -14.59
CA HIS A 342 2.11 -23.53 -14.63
C HIS A 342 2.92 -23.60 -15.93
N ASP A 343 2.26 -23.93 -17.06
CA ASP A 343 2.89 -24.10 -18.37
C ASP A 343 3.85 -22.94 -18.55
N CYS A 344 5.13 -23.28 -18.71
CA CYS A 344 6.33 -22.47 -18.50
C CYS A 344 6.30 -21.20 -19.37
N PHE A 345 7.42 -20.61 -19.78
CA PHE A 345 7.34 -19.87 -21.06
C PHE A 345 7.16 -20.84 -22.24
N ILE A 346 6.90 -22.14 -22.02
CA ILE A 346 6.80 -23.15 -23.06
C ILE A 346 5.52 -23.94 -22.81
N GLY A 347 4.50 -23.76 -23.65
CA GLY A 347 3.34 -24.64 -23.58
C GLY A 347 3.76 -26.03 -24.04
N TYR A 348 3.74 -27.05 -23.18
CA TYR A 348 3.87 -28.43 -23.63
C TYR A 348 2.46 -28.96 -23.91
N LEU A 349 2.05 -28.93 -25.19
CA LEU A 349 0.90 -29.73 -25.61
C LEU A 349 1.35 -31.18 -25.85
N PRO A 350 0.47 -32.17 -25.60
CA PRO A 350 0.73 -33.58 -25.90
C PRO A 350 1.18 -33.78 -27.37
N PRO A 351 1.90 -34.87 -27.68
CA PRO A 351 2.67 -35.06 -28.93
C PRO A 351 1.85 -35.15 -30.24
N TYR A 352 0.56 -34.80 -30.23
CA TYR A 352 -0.36 -35.01 -31.35
C TYR A 352 -0.77 -33.73 -32.10
N TYR A 353 -0.30 -32.54 -31.70
CA TYR A 353 -0.57 -31.30 -32.43
C TYR A 353 0.73 -30.53 -32.71
N ASP A 354 1.20 -30.60 -33.96
CA ASP A 354 2.26 -29.76 -34.56
C ASP A 354 1.92 -28.25 -34.62
N TRP A 355 0.86 -27.81 -33.94
CA TRP A 355 0.42 -26.42 -33.87
C TRP A 355 1.19 -25.71 -32.75
N GLN A 356 2.37 -25.23 -33.10
CA GLN A 356 3.43 -24.73 -32.22
C GLN A 356 2.92 -23.69 -31.19
N PRO A 357 2.92 -24.01 -29.89
CA PRO A 357 2.61 -23.06 -28.81
C PRO A 357 3.83 -22.16 -28.56
N SER A 358 4.18 -21.35 -29.55
CA SER A 358 5.38 -20.51 -29.52
C SER A 358 5.09 -19.04 -29.25
N ARG A 359 3.85 -18.61 -28.95
CA ARG A 359 3.47 -17.17 -29.00
C ARG A 359 2.99 -16.60 -27.67
N TYR A 360 3.83 -15.78 -27.04
CA TYR A 360 3.66 -15.24 -25.68
C TYR A 360 3.27 -13.78 -25.58
N TRP A 361 2.78 -13.22 -26.70
CA TRP A 361 1.97 -12.00 -26.67
C TRP A 361 2.70 -10.67 -26.41
N ILE A 362 2.04 -9.55 -26.79
CA ILE A 362 2.44 -8.15 -26.53
C ILE A 362 1.22 -7.21 -26.45
N ASN A 363 1.39 -6.17 -25.63
CA ASN A 363 0.53 -5.00 -25.48
C ASN A 363 0.04 -4.40 -26.81
N VAL A 364 -1.28 -4.48 -27.03
CA VAL A 364 -1.97 -3.97 -28.23
C VAL A 364 -1.79 -2.45 -28.40
N SER A 365 -1.53 -1.71 -27.32
CA SER A 365 -1.39 -0.25 -27.34
C SER A 365 -0.09 0.26 -27.97
N GLU A 366 0.96 -0.57 -28.06
CA GLU A 366 2.26 -0.18 -28.65
C GLU A 366 2.33 -0.47 -30.16
N ASN A 367 1.21 -0.90 -30.74
CA ASN A 367 1.16 -1.32 -32.13
C ASN A 367 0.75 -0.18 -33.06
N SER A 368 1.68 0.25 -33.90
CA SER A 368 1.50 1.37 -34.83
C SER A 368 0.69 1.01 -36.09
N GLN A 369 0.44 -0.28 -36.36
CA GLN A 369 -0.32 -0.75 -37.52
C GLN A 369 -1.62 -1.46 -37.11
N SER A 370 -2.75 -0.96 -37.61
CA SER A 370 -4.08 -1.46 -37.25
C SER A 370 -4.42 -2.86 -37.80
N SER A 371 -3.65 -3.41 -38.74
CA SER A 371 -3.93 -4.72 -39.37
C SER A 371 -3.13 -5.88 -38.80
N PHE A 372 -2.08 -5.59 -38.03
CA PHE A 372 -1.18 -6.60 -37.45
C PHE A 372 -1.20 -6.53 -35.92
N LEU A 373 -0.54 -7.47 -35.27
CA LEU A 373 -0.14 -7.50 -33.85
C LEU A 373 1.30 -8.00 -33.77
N TRP A 374 2.04 -7.54 -32.77
CA TRP A 374 3.37 -8.08 -32.50
C TRP A 374 3.26 -9.25 -31.51
N LEU A 375 3.97 -10.34 -31.80
CA LEU A 375 3.98 -11.54 -30.96
C LEU A 375 5.42 -11.99 -30.67
N TYR A 376 5.61 -12.40 -29.42
CA TYR A 376 6.71 -13.19 -28.89
C TYR A 376 6.88 -14.58 -29.50
N ASP A 377 7.70 -14.86 -30.52
CA ASP A 377 8.04 -16.26 -30.87
C ASP A 377 9.16 -16.82 -29.99
N ILE A 378 8.79 -17.76 -29.12
CA ILE A 378 9.68 -18.41 -28.15
C ILE A 378 10.61 -19.43 -28.76
N LYS A 379 10.13 -20.13 -29.77
CA LYS A 379 10.91 -21.18 -30.42
C LYS A 379 12.04 -20.55 -31.22
N ASP A 380 11.70 -19.54 -32.02
CA ASP A 380 12.65 -18.84 -32.87
C ASP A 380 13.31 -17.66 -32.16
N LYS A 381 12.92 -17.41 -30.91
CA LYS A 381 13.46 -16.36 -30.06
C LYS A 381 13.37 -14.99 -30.74
N GLN A 382 12.23 -14.63 -31.34
CA GLN A 382 12.11 -13.39 -32.12
C GLN A 382 10.70 -12.79 -32.10
N TYR A 383 10.61 -11.47 -32.32
CA TYR A 383 9.33 -10.79 -32.52
C TYR A 383 8.81 -10.97 -33.94
N LEU A 384 7.54 -11.32 -34.07
CA LEU A 384 6.87 -11.49 -35.36
C LEU A 384 5.62 -10.60 -35.45
N GLN A 385 5.37 -10.04 -36.64
CA GLN A 385 4.09 -9.43 -36.94
C GLN A 385 3.09 -10.50 -37.38
N TRP A 386 1.91 -10.48 -36.79
CA TRP A 386 0.85 -11.43 -37.02
C TRP A 386 -0.43 -10.73 -37.47
N HIS A 387 -1.08 -11.26 -38.51
CA HIS A 387 -2.29 -10.62 -39.05
C HIS A 387 -3.48 -10.81 -38.08
N ARG A 388 -4.30 -9.76 -37.90
CA ARG A 388 -5.40 -9.78 -36.92
C ARG A 388 -6.49 -10.81 -37.19
N THR A 389 -6.64 -11.26 -38.44
CA THR A 389 -7.65 -12.25 -38.84
C THR A 389 -7.18 -13.71 -38.73
N ALA A 390 -6.03 -13.97 -38.13
CA ALA A 390 -5.48 -15.31 -38.03
C ALA A 390 -6.10 -16.11 -36.87
N LEU A 391 -6.30 -17.42 -37.09
CA LEU A 391 -6.98 -18.35 -36.17
C LEU A 391 -6.06 -18.94 -35.07
N GLY A 392 -4.95 -18.28 -34.73
CA GLY A 392 -3.98 -18.80 -33.76
C GLY A 392 -4.27 -18.32 -32.33
N GLY A 393 -4.11 -19.22 -31.34
CA GLY A 393 -4.17 -18.90 -29.92
C GLY A 393 -2.83 -18.39 -29.36
N CYS A 394 -2.88 -17.53 -28.34
CA CYS A 394 -1.72 -16.93 -27.67
C CYS A 394 -1.80 -17.11 -26.15
N PHE A 395 -0.64 -17.28 -25.49
CA PHE A 395 -0.56 -17.23 -24.03
C PHE A 395 -0.33 -15.80 -23.56
N ILE A 396 -0.90 -15.46 -22.40
CA ILE A 396 -0.70 -14.17 -21.75
C ILE A 396 -0.18 -14.40 -20.35
N ARG A 397 0.95 -13.76 -20.04
CA ARG A 397 1.50 -13.70 -18.69
C ARG A 397 1.55 -12.25 -18.23
N PRO A 398 0.61 -11.82 -17.37
CA PRO A 398 0.58 -10.45 -16.91
C PRO A 398 1.75 -10.19 -15.95
N VAL A 399 2.07 -8.91 -15.79
CA VAL A 399 3.02 -8.39 -14.81
C VAL A 399 2.33 -7.35 -13.93
N PHE A 400 2.87 -7.08 -12.75
CA PHE A 400 2.52 -5.89 -11.98
C PHE A 400 3.77 -5.21 -11.45
N LYS A 401 3.62 -3.93 -11.09
CA LYS A 401 4.65 -3.16 -10.41
C LYS A 401 4.46 -3.33 -8.91
N PHE A 402 5.49 -3.82 -8.23
CA PHE A 402 5.50 -3.94 -6.77
C PHE A 402 6.29 -2.81 -6.15
#